data_AF-A0A920IV29-F1
#
_entry.id   AF-A0A920IV29-F1
#
_cell.length_a   1.000
_cell.length_b   1.000
_cell.length_c   1.000
_cell.angle_alpha   90.00
_cell.angle_beta   90.00
_cell.angle_gamma   90.00
#
_symmetry.space_group_name_H-M   'P 1'
#
loop_
_entity.id
_entity.type
_entity.pdbx_description
1 polymer ?
#
loop_
_entity_poly.entity_id
_entity_poly.type
_entity_poly.pdbx_seq_one_letter_code
_entity_poly.pdbx_strand_id
1 'polypeptide(L)'
;MKVVMKNDKGIAKNLFMGCYGIGISRIVAAAVEQNTSENGLVWPKSITPFDLNIICLDPKKKEIIEVCENVYKLLTKSGHKVLLDDRDLRAGIKFSENELWGYLTQLW
;
A
#
# COMPACT_ATOMS: atom_id res chain seq x y z
N MET A 1 19.25 -12.38 -33.17
CA MET A 1 19.69 -13.76 -32.87
C MET A 1 18.54 -14.70 -33.22
N LYS A 2 18.76 -15.70 -34.06
CA LYS A 2 17.72 -16.67 -34.48
C LYS A 2 17.85 -17.93 -33.61
N VAL A 3 16.79 -18.29 -32.88
CA VAL A 3 16.77 -19.49 -32.02
C VAL A 3 15.90 -20.56 -32.69
N VAL A 4 16.44 -21.75 -32.87
CA VAL A 4 15.77 -22.91 -33.49
C VAL A 4 15.99 -24.14 -32.63
N MET A 5 14.99 -25.02 -32.55
CA MET A 5 15.10 -26.32 -31.88
C MET A 5 14.92 -27.46 -32.87
N LYS A 6 15.65 -28.56 -32.67
CA LYS A 6 15.40 -29.79 -33.41
C LYS A 6 14.25 -30.56 -32.78
N ASN A 7 13.33 -31.04 -33.59
CA ASN A 7 12.30 -31.98 -33.12
C ASN A 7 12.87 -33.40 -32.98
N ASP A 8 12.02 -34.34 -32.57
CA ASP A 8 12.27 -35.78 -32.49
C ASP A 8 12.90 -36.40 -33.76
N LYS A 9 12.65 -35.81 -34.93
CA LYS A 9 13.22 -36.23 -36.23
C LYS A 9 14.51 -35.50 -36.61
N GLY A 10 15.08 -34.70 -35.71
CA GLY A 10 16.29 -33.91 -35.95
C GLY A 10 16.09 -32.68 -36.85
N ILE A 11 14.86 -32.37 -37.24
CA ILE A 11 14.51 -31.27 -38.13
C ILE A 11 14.45 -29.97 -37.33
N ALA A 12 15.20 -28.97 -37.75
CA ALA A 12 15.17 -27.65 -37.14
C ALA A 12 13.79 -26.98 -37.36
N LYS A 13 13.18 -26.54 -36.26
CA LYS A 13 11.91 -25.80 -36.21
C LYS A 13 12.10 -24.50 -35.44
N ASN A 14 11.39 -23.47 -35.87
CA ASN A 14 11.30 -22.24 -35.11
C ASN A 14 10.52 -22.50 -33.82
N LEU A 15 10.93 -21.85 -32.75
CA LEU A 15 10.20 -21.85 -31.48
C LEU A 15 8.95 -20.97 -31.59
N PHE A 16 7.82 -21.45 -31.07
CA PHE A 16 6.71 -20.58 -30.72
C PHE A 16 7.06 -19.89 -29.40
N MET A 17 7.18 -18.56 -29.43
CA MET A 17 7.55 -17.75 -28.27
C MET A 17 6.43 -16.78 -27.93
N GLY A 18 6.15 -16.63 -26.63
CA GLY A 18 5.30 -15.58 -26.10
C GLY A 18 6.13 -14.49 -25.44
N CYS A 19 5.63 -13.25 -25.47
CA CYS A 19 6.17 -12.14 -24.71
C CYS A 19 5.03 -11.47 -23.94
N TYR A 20 5.24 -11.23 -22.65
CA TYR A 20 4.28 -10.58 -21.78
C TYR A 20 5.02 -9.54 -20.95
N GLY A 21 4.46 -8.34 -20.83
CA GLY A 21 5.06 -7.23 -20.09
C GLY A 21 4.01 -6.44 -19.35
N ILE A 22 4.26 -6.17 -18.08
CA ILE A 22 3.41 -5.35 -17.23
C ILE A 22 4.27 -4.21 -16.68
N GLY A 23 3.81 -2.97 -16.88
CA GLY A 23 4.47 -1.79 -16.33
C GLY A 23 4.13 -1.61 -14.86
N ILE A 24 4.89 -2.25 -13.96
CA ILE A 24 4.61 -2.22 -12.50
C ILE A 24 4.49 -0.78 -11.97
N SER A 25 5.41 0.11 -12.32
CA SER A 25 5.34 1.52 -11.91
C SER A 25 4.13 2.26 -12.48
N ARG A 26 3.66 1.87 -13.68
CA ARG A 26 2.47 2.46 -14.31
C ARG A 26 1.18 2.02 -13.62
N ILE A 27 1.16 0.84 -12.99
CA ILE A 27 -0.02 0.38 -12.24
C ILE A 27 -0.29 1.28 -11.05
N VAL A 28 0.75 1.73 -10.34
CA VAL A 28 0.58 2.62 -9.18
C VAL A 28 -0.05 3.95 -9.61
N ALA A 29 0.48 4.56 -10.67
CA ALA A 29 -0.07 5.80 -11.22
C ALA A 29 -1.51 5.62 -11.71
N ALA A 30 -1.78 4.55 -12.46
CA ALA A 30 -3.13 4.24 -12.94
C ALA A 30 -4.12 3.98 -11.79
N ALA A 31 -3.68 3.35 -10.71
CA ALA A 31 -4.52 3.12 -9.53
C ALA A 31 -4.90 4.44 -8.84
N VAL A 32 -3.94 5.38 -8.74
CA VAL A 32 -4.19 6.73 -8.23
C VAL A 32 -5.18 7.48 -9.12
N GLU A 33 -4.94 7.53 -10.44
CA GLU A 33 -5.82 8.21 -11.39
C GLU A 33 -7.25 7.67 -11.39
N GLN A 34 -7.42 6.35 -11.20
CA GLN A 34 -8.75 5.73 -11.16
C GLN A 34 -9.44 5.83 -9.79
N ASN A 35 -8.70 6.04 -8.71
CA ASN A 35 -9.22 6.01 -7.34
C ASN A 35 -8.77 7.26 -6.57
N THR A 36 -9.42 8.39 -6.86
CA THR A 36 -9.21 9.66 -6.17
C THR A 36 -10.56 10.21 -5.72
N SER A 37 -10.56 10.87 -4.57
CA SER A 37 -11.70 11.63 -4.03
C SER A 37 -11.41 13.12 -4.08
N GLU A 38 -12.39 13.97 -3.74
CA GLU A 38 -12.15 15.43 -3.64
C GLU A 38 -11.07 15.79 -2.61
N ASN A 39 -10.88 14.95 -1.58
CA ASN A 39 -10.02 15.24 -0.44
C ASN A 39 -8.67 14.51 -0.47
N GLY A 40 -8.45 13.60 -1.42
CA GLY A 40 -7.20 12.82 -1.47
C GLY A 40 -7.27 11.52 -2.24
N LEU A 41 -6.19 10.76 -2.12
CA LEU A 41 -6.06 9.43 -2.70
C LEU A 41 -7.09 8.46 -2.11
N VAL A 42 -7.45 7.42 -2.85
CA VAL A 42 -8.20 6.28 -2.31
C VAL A 42 -7.48 5.01 -2.74
N TRP A 43 -6.74 4.38 -1.83
CA TRP A 43 -6.00 3.18 -2.18
C TRP A 43 -6.93 1.98 -2.37
N PRO A 44 -6.79 1.20 -3.45
CA PRO A 44 -7.37 -0.13 -3.51
C PRO A 44 -6.78 -1.00 -2.40
N LYS A 45 -7.64 -1.76 -1.71
CA LYS A 45 -7.24 -2.63 -0.58
C LYS A 45 -6.10 -3.60 -0.93
N SER A 46 -5.97 -4.01 -2.18
CA SER A 46 -4.91 -4.92 -2.64
C SER A 46 -3.52 -4.29 -2.69
N ILE A 47 -3.41 -2.96 -2.79
CA ILE A 47 -2.13 -2.25 -2.96
C ILE A 47 -1.93 -1.12 -1.93
N THR A 48 -2.82 -1.01 -0.94
CA THR A 48 -2.66 -0.04 0.14
C THR A 48 -1.33 -0.27 0.89
N PRO A 49 -0.59 0.79 1.23
CA PRO A 49 0.67 0.64 1.98
C PRO A 49 0.44 0.14 3.41
N PHE A 50 -0.66 0.60 4.03
CA PHE A 50 -1.08 0.23 5.38
C PHE A 50 -2.56 -0.15 5.38
N ASP A 51 -2.93 -1.12 6.20
CA ASP A 51 -4.33 -1.55 6.38
C ASP A 51 -5.07 -0.60 7.32
N LEU A 52 -4.36 -0.08 8.32
CA LEU A 52 -4.91 0.70 9.44
C LEU A 52 -3.96 1.85 9.77
N ASN A 53 -4.52 3.00 10.14
CA ASN A 53 -3.77 4.13 10.67
C ASN A 53 -4.30 4.54 12.04
N ILE A 54 -3.43 4.60 13.05
CA ILE A 54 -3.74 5.04 14.40
C ILE A 54 -3.27 6.48 14.54
N ILE A 55 -4.18 7.40 14.86
CA ILE A 55 -3.88 8.83 15.04
C ILE A 55 -3.86 9.13 16.53
N CYS A 56 -2.66 9.33 17.10
CA CYS A 56 -2.54 9.72 18.50
C CYS A 56 -2.82 11.22 18.66
N LEU A 57 -3.99 11.58 19.22
CA LEU A 57 -4.43 12.99 19.28
C LEU A 57 -3.60 13.87 20.23
N ASP A 58 -3.01 13.28 21.27
CA ASP A 58 -2.18 13.98 22.25
C ASP A 58 -1.01 13.08 22.69
N PRO A 59 0.09 13.05 21.91
CA PRO A 59 1.23 12.18 22.18
C PRO A 59 2.04 12.60 23.41
N LYS A 60 1.79 13.79 23.97
CA LYS A 60 2.46 14.26 25.20
C LYS A 60 1.88 13.63 26.46
N LYS A 61 0.62 13.16 26.40
CA LYS A 61 0.01 12.44 27.52
C LYS A 61 0.41 10.98 27.48
N LYS A 62 1.08 10.56 28.56
CA LYS A 62 1.61 9.21 28.71
C LYS A 62 0.52 8.15 28.61
N GLU A 63 -0.67 8.37 29.20
CA GLU A 63 -1.74 7.38 29.13
C GLU A 63 -2.24 7.18 27.69
N ILE A 64 -2.26 8.25 26.88
CA ILE A 64 -2.76 8.20 25.50
C ILE A 64 -1.75 7.46 24.62
N ILE A 65 -0.47 7.82 24.69
CA ILE A 65 0.55 7.18 23.85
C ILE A 65 0.70 5.69 24.20
N GLU A 66 0.61 5.32 25.48
CA GLU A 66 0.65 3.91 25.89
C GLU A 66 -0.55 3.12 25.34
N VAL A 67 -1.75 3.69 25.33
CA VAL A 67 -2.92 3.06 24.71
C VAL A 67 -2.72 2.91 23.20
N CYS A 68 -2.28 3.94 22.50
CA CYS A 68 -2.01 3.88 21.07
C CYS A 68 -0.96 2.81 20.72
N GLU A 69 0.14 2.73 21.49
CA GLU A 69 1.16 1.70 21.31
C GLU A 69 0.63 0.28 21.57
N ASN A 70 -0.22 0.11 22.59
CA ASN A 70 -0.80 -1.19 22.91
C ASN A 70 -1.73 -1.67 21.79
N VAL A 71 -2.55 -0.78 21.25
CA VAL A 71 -3.42 -1.06 20.09
C VAL A 71 -2.57 -1.36 18.85
N TYR A 72 -1.52 -0.58 18.60
CA TYR A 72 -0.56 -0.82 17.52
C TYR A 72 0.05 -2.23 17.61
N LYS A 73 0.56 -2.61 18.79
CA LYS A 73 1.15 -3.94 19.05
C LYS A 73 0.13 -5.06 18.84
N LEU A 74 -1.11 -4.88 19.31
CA LEU A 74 -2.19 -5.86 19.17
C LEU A 74 -2.54 -6.12 17.70
N LEU A 75 -2.76 -5.06 16.93
CA LEU A 75 -3.15 -5.15 15.53
C LEU A 75 -2.00 -5.67 14.65
N THR A 76 -0.78 -5.22 14.91
CA THR A 76 0.41 -5.73 14.21
C THR A 76 0.62 -7.21 14.49
N LYS A 77 0.46 -7.65 15.76
CA LYS A 77 0.53 -9.07 16.13
C LYS A 77 -0.57 -9.91 15.48
N SER A 78 -1.69 -9.30 15.12
CA SER A 78 -2.79 -9.94 14.38
C SER A 78 -2.54 -10.01 12.87
N GLY A 79 -1.40 -9.50 12.39
CA GLY A 79 -0.96 -9.58 10.99
C GLY A 79 -1.32 -8.37 10.13
N HIS A 80 -1.87 -7.30 10.72
CA HIS A 80 -2.16 -6.07 9.99
C HIS A 80 -0.92 -5.20 9.81
N LYS A 81 -0.82 -4.52 8.66
CA LYS A 81 0.13 -3.42 8.45
C LYS A 81 -0.47 -2.14 9.04
N VAL A 82 0.05 -1.73 10.19
CA VAL A 82 -0.49 -0.58 10.93
C VAL A 82 0.49 0.59 10.85
N LEU A 83 -0.02 1.79 10.61
CA LEU A 83 0.68 3.06 10.79
C LEU A 83 0.27 3.65 12.15
N LEU A 84 1.21 4.22 12.88
CA LEU A 84 0.95 5.00 14.09
C LEU A 84 1.46 6.43 13.87
N ASP A 85 0.54 7.40 13.83
CA ASP A 85 0.83 8.83 13.74
C ASP A 85 0.88 9.45 15.16
N ASP A 86 2.04 9.32 15.79
CA ASP A 86 2.38 9.84 17.12
C ASP A 86 3.06 11.22 17.11
N ARG A 87 3.10 11.89 15.95
CA ARG A 87 3.76 13.20 15.79
C ARG A 87 3.10 14.27 16.66
N ASP A 88 3.88 15.18 17.25
CA ASP A 88 3.36 16.31 18.03
C ASP A 88 2.81 17.42 17.12
N LEU A 89 1.72 17.13 16.43
CA LEU A 89 1.01 18.01 15.50
C LEU A 89 -0.44 18.17 15.91
N ARG A 90 -1.06 19.29 15.50
CA ARG A 90 -2.49 19.51 15.73
C ARG A 90 -3.31 18.43 15.01
N ALA A 91 -4.37 17.96 15.66
CA ALA A 91 -5.26 16.94 15.12
C ALA A 91 -5.74 17.24 13.70
N GLY A 92 -6.10 18.50 13.39
CA GLY A 92 -6.53 18.89 12.05
C GLY A 92 -5.48 18.65 10.95
N ILE A 93 -4.18 18.83 11.26
CA ILE A 93 -3.09 18.53 10.31
C ILE A 93 -3.00 17.02 10.11
N LYS A 94 -3.08 16.25 11.20
CA LYS A 94 -3.06 14.78 11.10
C LYS A 94 -4.21 14.26 10.26
N PHE A 95 -5.43 14.70 10.51
CA PHE A 95 -6.59 14.25 9.73
C PHE A 95 -6.47 14.64 8.26
N SER A 96 -6.11 15.89 7.97
CA SER A 96 -5.95 16.36 6.58
C SER A 96 -4.86 15.61 5.82
N GLU A 97 -3.71 15.34 6.44
CA GLU A 97 -2.66 14.54 5.79
C GLU A 97 -3.09 13.10 5.59
N ASN A 98 -3.73 12.47 6.58
CA ASN A 98 -4.16 11.07 6.48
C ASN A 98 -5.29 10.87 5.48
N GLU A 99 -6.17 11.86 5.32
CA GLU A 99 -7.19 11.91 4.27
C GLU A 99 -6.54 12.11 2.89
N LEU A 100 -5.56 13.02 2.77
CA LEU A 100 -4.80 13.23 1.54
C LEU A 100 -4.09 11.95 1.07
N TRP A 101 -3.46 11.23 2.00
CA TRP A 101 -2.79 9.96 1.74
C TRP A 101 -3.74 8.79 1.48
N GLY A 102 -5.03 8.94 1.76
CA GLY A 102 -6.05 7.94 1.41
C GLY A 102 -6.06 6.71 2.31
N TYR A 103 -5.69 6.84 3.59
CA TYR A 103 -5.73 5.70 4.50
C TYR A 103 -7.17 5.29 4.77
N LEU A 104 -7.48 4.04 4.38
CA LEU A 104 -8.84 3.51 4.31
C LEU A 104 -9.55 3.41 5.67
N THR A 105 -8.81 3.17 6.73
CA THR A 105 -9.36 2.98 8.08
C THR A 105 -8.48 3.66 9.10
N GLN A 106 -9.06 4.62 9.81
CA GLN A 106 -8.38 5.44 10.80
C GLN A 106 -8.98 5.16 12.18
N LEU A 107 -8.12 5.01 13.18
CA LEU A 107 -8.45 4.84 14.59
C LEU A 107 -7.91 6.06 15.33
N TRP A 108 -8.74 6.81 16.05
CA TRP A 108 -8.36 8.03 16.76
C TRP A 108 -8.92 8.05 18.19
#